data_AF-X1D8J2-F1
#
_entry.id   AF-X1D8J2-F1
#
_cell.length_a   1.000
_cell.length_b   1.000
_cell.length_c   1.000
_cell.angle_alpha   90.00
_cell.angle_beta   90.00
_cell.angle_gamma   90.00
#
_symmetry.space_group_name_H-M   'P 1'
#
loop_
_entity.id
_entity.type
_entity.pdbx_description
1 polymer ?
#
loop_
_entity_poly.entity_id
_entity_poly.type
_entity_poly.pdbx_seq_one_letter_code
_entity_poly.pdbx_strand_id
1 'polypeptide(L)'
;LGPYDLREFFNWILKMLVLPGAIAAAIIFFILFSFYNNIVTRTMSFILTYVTLVLGYISNREQIMGAYHHIIVGTELTRETCTLNDTGDPTLKIGFVGDIMMMGDFKLTFDPLIKSFFDGVHFIVGNLEGIISDQELSGAEQAHPNEILNRLYPLLSINAKWLLCVSNNHSIDFGNNKFIESIKNIQDHSDDQNRKNFNAIGRNDVPKAFLDDDFCLSTATNWSNQKVWECTSRFR
;
A
#
# COMPACT_ATOMS: atom_id res chain seq x y z
N LEU A 1 16.65 0.71 14.12
CA LEU A 1 16.19 2.12 14.03
C LEU A 1 15.85 2.33 12.57
N GLY A 2 14.56 2.41 12.24
CA GLY A 2 14.08 2.48 10.86
C GLY A 2 14.47 3.80 10.17
N PRO A 3 14.21 3.93 8.86
CA PRO A 3 14.72 5.01 8.01
C PRO A 3 14.07 6.39 8.24
N TYR A 4 13.16 6.52 9.21
CA TYR A 4 12.51 7.80 9.47
C TYR A 4 13.44 8.72 10.27
N ASP A 5 13.74 9.89 9.71
CA ASP A 5 14.28 11.03 10.46
C ASP A 5 13.42 11.22 11.72
N LEU A 6 14.03 11.51 12.88
CA LEU A 6 13.31 11.83 14.11
C LEU A 6 12.21 12.87 13.86
N ARG A 7 12.45 13.81 12.93
CA ARG A 7 11.47 14.78 12.49
C ARG A 7 10.23 14.15 11.85
N GLU A 8 10.41 13.17 10.95
CA GLU A 8 9.31 12.45 10.30
C GLU A 8 8.57 11.55 11.29
N PHE A 9 9.29 10.91 12.21
CA PHE A 9 8.70 10.11 13.28
C PHE A 9 7.78 10.96 14.19
N PHE A 10 8.25 12.13 14.65
CA PHE A 10 7.42 13.03 15.45
C PHE A 10 6.24 13.59 14.65
N ASN A 11 6.45 13.89 13.36
CA ASN A 11 5.37 14.34 12.49
C ASN A 11 4.29 13.26 12.30
N TRP A 12 4.69 12.00 12.14
CA TRP A 12 3.79 10.86 12.05
C TRP A 12 3.00 10.63 13.35
N ILE A 13 3.67 10.67 14.52
CA ILE A 13 3.00 10.60 15.82
C ILE A 13 1.98 11.74 15.96
N LEU A 14 2.37 12.97 15.62
CA LEU A 14 1.46 14.12 15.68
C LEU A 14 0.25 13.93 14.76
N LYS A 15 0.44 13.41 13.54
CA LYS A 15 -0.68 13.09 12.63
C LYS A 15 -1.61 12.02 13.20
N MET A 16 -1.08 10.99 13.84
CA MET A 16 -1.90 9.96 14.52
C MET A 16 -2.69 10.54 15.70
N LEU A 17 -2.15 11.55 16.39
CA LEU A 17 -2.85 12.28 17.46
C LEU A 17 -3.88 13.30 16.93
N VAL A 18 -3.91 13.58 15.62
CA VAL A 18 -4.89 14.46 14.95
C VAL A 18 -6.13 13.66 14.50
N LEU A 19 -6.41 12.52 15.14
CA LEU A 19 -7.71 11.86 15.00
C LEU A 19 -8.80 12.74 15.64
N PRO A 20 -10.01 12.84 15.03
CA PRO A 20 -11.11 13.64 15.55
C PRO A 20 -11.43 13.37 17.04
N GLY A 21 -11.22 12.12 17.48
CA GLY A 21 -11.41 11.71 18.88
C GLY A 21 -10.42 12.35 19.87
N ALA A 22 -9.16 12.59 19.49
CA ALA A 22 -8.16 13.18 20.39
C ALA A 22 -8.38 14.68 20.56
N ILE A 23 -8.77 15.39 19.49
CA ILE A 23 -9.18 16.80 19.56
C ILE A 23 -10.44 16.94 20.44
N ALA A 24 -11.44 16.08 20.22
CA ALA A 24 -12.66 16.07 21.03
C ALA A 24 -12.37 15.78 22.51
N ALA A 25 -11.50 14.81 22.81
CA ALA A 25 -11.09 14.51 24.18
C ALA A 25 -10.37 15.71 24.84
N ALA A 26 -9.44 16.37 24.13
CA ALA A 26 -8.74 17.54 24.64
C ALA A 26 -9.69 18.70 24.97
N ILE A 27 -10.71 18.94 24.12
CA ILE A 27 -11.78 19.92 24.37
C ILE A 27 -12.61 19.54 25.59
N ILE A 28 -13.02 18.27 25.72
CA ILE A 28 -13.80 17.78 26.87
C ILE A 28 -13.01 17.97 28.17
N PHE A 29 -11.72 17.58 28.20
CA PHE A 29 -10.88 17.77 29.38
C PHE A 29 -10.66 19.25 29.71
N PHE A 30 -10.47 20.11 28.70
CA PHE A 30 -10.37 21.54 28.91
C PHE A 30 -11.62 22.10 29.62
N ILE A 31 -12.82 21.75 29.12
CA ILE A 31 -14.10 22.15 29.72
C ILE A 31 -14.19 21.64 31.16
N LEU A 32 -13.94 20.35 31.39
CA LEU A 32 -14.00 19.75 32.73
C LEU A 32 -13.05 20.44 33.73
N PHE A 33 -11.81 20.73 33.35
CA PHE A 33 -10.83 21.37 34.24
C PHE A 33 -11.12 22.85 34.50
N SER A 34 -11.80 23.54 33.58
CA SER A 34 -12.15 24.96 33.75
C SER A 34 -13.15 25.22 34.89
N PHE A 35 -13.90 24.21 35.32
CA PHE A 35 -14.82 24.31 36.46
C PHE A 35 -14.12 24.18 37.82
N TYR A 36 -12.87 23.72 37.87
CA TYR A 36 -12.11 23.58 39.11
C TYR A 36 -11.13 24.73 39.28
N ASN A 37 -11.28 25.51 40.35
CA ASN A 37 -10.48 26.72 40.59
C ASN A 37 -9.23 26.42 41.45
N ASN A 38 -8.27 25.69 40.90
CA ASN A 38 -6.95 25.44 41.50
C ASN A 38 -5.85 25.80 40.48
N ILE A 39 -4.67 26.22 40.95
CA ILE A 39 -3.52 26.49 40.10
C ILE A 39 -3.15 25.31 39.19
N VAL A 40 -3.22 24.07 39.69
CA VAL A 40 -2.92 22.86 38.91
C VAL A 40 -3.89 22.69 37.75
N THR A 41 -5.19 22.86 38.00
CA THR A 41 -6.22 22.72 36.94
C THR A 41 -6.14 23.84 35.93
N ARG A 42 -5.84 25.08 36.36
CA ARG A 42 -5.57 26.20 35.43
C ARG A 42 -4.36 25.94 34.53
N THR A 43 -3.26 25.43 35.08
CA THR A 43 -2.07 25.07 34.30
C THR A 43 -2.38 23.94 33.31
N MET A 44 -3.11 22.91 33.74
CA MET A 44 -3.53 21.81 32.85
C MET A 44 -4.47 22.29 31.74
N SER A 45 -5.44 23.16 32.05
CA SER A 45 -6.30 23.78 31.03
C SER A 45 -5.48 24.56 30.01
N PHE A 46 -4.47 25.34 30.43
CA PHE A 46 -3.61 26.09 29.51
C PHE A 46 -2.82 25.15 28.57
N ILE A 47 -2.25 24.06 29.11
CA ILE A 47 -1.55 23.04 28.31
C ILE A 47 -2.51 22.38 27.32
N LEU A 48 -3.71 21.99 27.76
CA LEU A 48 -4.71 21.35 26.89
C LEU A 48 -5.21 22.29 25.80
N THR A 49 -5.40 23.58 26.10
CA THR A 49 -5.73 24.59 25.08
C THR A 49 -4.62 24.68 24.04
N TYR A 50 -3.35 24.75 24.48
CA TYR A 50 -2.22 24.80 23.56
C TYR A 50 -2.15 23.55 22.67
N VAL A 51 -2.28 22.36 23.25
CA VAL A 51 -2.32 21.09 22.49
C VAL A 51 -3.48 21.08 21.50
N THR A 52 -4.68 21.50 21.92
CA THR A 52 -5.86 21.57 21.04
C THR A 52 -5.64 22.52 19.87
N LEU A 53 -5.03 23.68 20.10
CA LEU A 53 -4.71 24.65 19.03
C LEU A 53 -3.69 24.07 18.04
N VAL A 54 -2.65 23.38 18.52
CA VAL A 54 -1.66 22.71 17.66
C VAL A 54 -2.31 21.59 16.84
N LEU A 55 -3.10 20.72 17.46
CA LEU A 55 -3.79 19.64 16.76
C LEU A 55 -4.82 20.18 15.74
N GLY A 56 -5.56 21.23 16.11
CA GLY A 56 -6.50 21.91 15.22
C GLY A 56 -5.80 22.56 14.03
N TYR A 57 -4.64 23.20 14.24
CA TYR A 57 -3.83 23.74 13.17
C TYR A 57 -3.34 22.65 12.19
N ILE A 58 -2.83 21.52 12.72
CA ILE A 58 -2.37 20.39 11.89
C ILE A 58 -3.56 19.81 11.11
N SER A 59 -4.70 19.59 11.76
CA SER A 59 -5.93 19.07 11.12
C SER A 59 -6.38 19.97 9.96
N ASN A 60 -6.49 21.27 10.22
CA ASN A 60 -6.89 22.24 9.21
C ASN A 60 -5.89 22.32 8.05
N ARG A 61 -4.58 22.28 8.34
CA ARG A 61 -3.54 22.23 7.30
C ARG A 61 -3.70 20.98 6.43
N GLU A 62 -3.90 19.80 7.00
CA GLU A 62 -4.06 18.57 6.22
C GLU A 62 -5.38 18.58 5.41
N GLN A 63 -6.47 19.15 5.94
CA GLN A 63 -7.70 19.35 5.16
C GLN A 63 -7.50 20.31 3.98
N ILE A 64 -6.80 21.44 4.19
CA ILE A 64 -6.46 22.38 3.12
C ILE A 64 -5.56 21.69 2.08
N MET A 65 -4.56 20.93 2.51
CA MET A 65 -3.68 20.20 1.59
C MET A 65 -4.46 19.13 0.82
N GLY A 66 -5.39 18.41 1.48
CA GLY A 66 -6.27 17.45 0.81
C GLY A 66 -7.20 18.11 -0.22
N ALA A 67 -7.70 19.32 0.07
CA ALA A 67 -8.49 20.09 -0.88
C ALA A 67 -7.64 20.65 -2.05
N TYR A 68 -6.42 21.11 -1.76
CA TYR A 68 -5.50 21.65 -2.78
C TYR A 68 -4.96 20.55 -3.71
N HIS A 69 -4.64 19.40 -3.15
CA HIS A 69 -4.20 18.21 -3.89
C HIS A 69 -5.37 17.27 -4.19
N HIS A 70 -6.61 17.79 -4.17
CA HIS A 70 -7.74 16.99 -4.59
C HIS A 70 -7.46 16.55 -6.02
N ILE A 71 -7.42 15.24 -6.24
CA ILE A 71 -7.16 14.68 -7.55
C ILE A 71 -8.29 15.18 -8.44
N ILE A 72 -7.96 16.08 -9.36
CA ILE A 72 -8.88 16.51 -10.40
C ILE A 72 -9.12 15.27 -11.24
N VAL A 73 -10.39 14.95 -11.50
CA VAL A 73 -10.74 13.85 -12.39
C VAL A 73 -10.12 14.17 -13.75
N GLY A 74 -9.02 13.49 -14.05
CA GLY A 74 -8.36 13.60 -15.35
C GLY A 74 -9.27 13.01 -16.40
N THR A 75 -9.58 13.79 -17.43
CA THR A 75 -10.27 13.27 -18.63
C THR A 75 -9.30 12.57 -19.58
N GLU A 76 -8.00 12.74 -19.35
CA GLU A 76 -6.92 12.19 -20.19
C GLU A 76 -5.77 11.72 -19.30
N LEU A 77 -5.15 10.61 -19.70
CA LEU A 77 -3.90 10.13 -19.12
C LEU A 77 -2.75 10.67 -19.98
N THR A 78 -2.03 11.68 -19.50
CA THR A 78 -0.86 12.18 -20.21
C THR A 78 0.26 11.16 -20.13
N ARG A 79 0.52 10.48 -21.25
CA ARG A 79 1.63 9.53 -21.36
C ARG A 79 2.91 10.30 -21.66
N GLU A 80 3.74 10.48 -20.65
CA GLU A 80 5.12 10.90 -20.88
C GLU A 80 5.91 9.71 -21.41
N THR A 81 6.56 9.89 -22.54
CA THR A 81 7.42 8.88 -23.16
C THR A 81 8.87 9.30 -23.02
N CYS A 82 9.70 8.40 -22.50
CA CYS A 82 11.14 8.55 -22.46
C CYS A 82 11.75 7.33 -23.16
N THR A 83 12.48 7.59 -24.25
CA THR A 83 13.22 6.55 -24.96
C THR A 83 14.66 6.61 -24.51
N LEU A 84 15.13 5.56 -23.83
CA LEU A 84 16.54 5.46 -23.42
C LEU A 84 17.44 5.09 -24.61
N ASN A 85 16.98 4.18 -25.47
CA ASN A 85 17.68 3.73 -26.67
C ASN A 85 16.68 3.51 -27.81
N ASP A 86 17.05 3.86 -29.04
CA ASP A 86 16.24 3.59 -30.23
C ASP A 86 16.50 2.16 -30.72
N THR A 87 15.62 1.24 -30.35
CA THR A 87 15.72 -0.19 -30.68
C THR A 87 14.64 -0.64 -31.66
N GLY A 88 13.87 0.29 -32.25
CA GLY A 88 12.69 -0.03 -33.04
C GLY A 88 11.52 -0.55 -32.20
N ASP A 89 10.71 -1.45 -32.77
CA ASP A 89 9.52 -1.99 -32.11
C ASP A 89 9.89 -2.94 -30.95
N PRO A 90 9.33 -2.74 -29.74
CA PRO A 90 9.64 -3.59 -28.60
C PRO A 90 9.06 -4.99 -28.77
N THR A 91 9.91 -6.00 -28.67
CA THR A 91 9.52 -7.42 -28.66
C THR A 91 8.86 -7.83 -27.35
N LEU A 92 9.21 -7.16 -26.25
CA LEU A 92 8.65 -7.36 -24.91
C LEU A 92 8.13 -6.02 -24.35
N LYS A 93 6.98 -6.08 -23.69
CA LYS A 93 6.30 -4.92 -23.08
C LYS A 93 5.87 -5.31 -21.67
N ILE A 94 6.40 -4.62 -20.69
CA ILE A 94 6.15 -4.87 -19.26
C ILE A 94 5.53 -3.61 -18.67
N GLY A 95 4.36 -3.76 -18.08
CA GLY A 95 3.73 -2.72 -17.27
C GLY A 95 4.15 -2.86 -15.81
N PHE A 96 4.41 -1.74 -15.13
CA PHE A 96 4.65 -1.71 -13.69
C PHE A 96 3.53 -0.96 -12.99
N VAL A 97 3.01 -1.55 -11.92
CA VAL A 97 2.14 -0.93 -10.93
C VAL A 97 2.93 -0.89 -9.63
N GLY A 98 2.78 0.20 -8.88
CA GLY A 98 3.40 0.33 -7.56
C GLY A 98 2.74 -0.60 -6.53
N ASP A 99 2.74 -0.15 -5.28
CA ASP A 99 2.16 -0.93 -4.19
C ASP A 99 0.64 -1.04 -4.33
N ILE A 100 0.16 -2.27 -4.43
CA ILE A 100 -1.24 -2.64 -4.33
C ILE A 100 -1.53 -2.73 -2.83
N MET A 101 -1.90 -1.58 -2.25
CA MET A 101 -2.26 -1.43 -0.83
C MET A 101 -3.62 -2.05 -0.53
N MET A 102 -3.89 -2.38 0.75
CA MET A 102 -5.24 -2.82 1.14
C MET A 102 -6.30 -1.75 0.81
N MET A 103 -7.47 -2.17 0.35
CA MET A 103 -8.54 -1.25 -0.04
C MET A 103 -9.42 -0.79 1.14
N GLY A 104 -9.34 -1.45 2.31
CA GLY A 104 -10.25 -1.20 3.43
C GLY A 104 -11.71 -1.37 3.00
N ASP A 105 -12.52 -0.33 3.20
CA ASP A 105 -13.94 -0.30 2.81
C ASP A 105 -14.18 0.06 1.33
N PHE A 106 -13.12 0.35 0.57
CA PHE A 106 -13.23 0.74 -0.82
C PHE A 106 -13.17 -0.47 -1.76
N LYS A 107 -13.73 -0.31 -2.96
CA LYS A 107 -13.65 -1.31 -4.04
C LYS A 107 -12.73 -0.80 -5.13
N LEU A 108 -11.75 -1.62 -5.49
CA LEU A 108 -10.87 -1.33 -6.62
C LEU A 108 -11.64 -1.41 -7.95
N THR A 109 -11.62 -0.31 -8.70
CA THR A 109 -12.10 -0.24 -10.08
C THR A 109 -11.07 0.50 -10.92
N PHE A 110 -10.87 0.02 -12.15
CA PHE A 110 -9.95 0.65 -13.10
C PHE A 110 -10.73 1.48 -14.12
N ASP A 111 -10.31 2.74 -14.23
CA ASP A 111 -10.76 3.64 -15.28
C ASP A 111 -10.38 3.09 -16.67
N PRO A 112 -11.21 3.27 -17.72
CA PRO A 112 -10.88 2.87 -19.08
C PRO A 112 -9.52 3.36 -19.57
N LEU A 113 -9.09 4.58 -19.21
CA LEU A 113 -7.80 5.12 -19.62
C LEU A 113 -6.63 4.31 -19.04
N ILE A 114 -6.76 3.81 -17.81
CA ILE A 114 -5.73 2.95 -17.20
C ILE A 114 -5.70 1.59 -17.90
N LYS A 115 -6.87 1.02 -18.24
CA LYS A 115 -6.92 -0.23 -19.01
C LYS A 115 -6.20 -0.06 -20.35
N SER A 116 -6.53 1.01 -21.09
CA SER A 116 -5.89 1.33 -22.36
C SER A 116 -4.39 1.59 -22.25
N PHE A 117 -3.91 2.11 -21.12
CA PHE A 117 -2.47 2.25 -20.88
C PHE A 117 -1.74 0.91 -20.82
N PHE A 118 -2.37 -0.12 -20.25
CA PHE A 118 -1.82 -1.48 -20.17
C PHE A 118 -2.17 -2.35 -21.40
N ASP A 119 -2.87 -1.83 -22.40
CA ASP A 119 -3.18 -2.60 -23.60
C ASP A 119 -1.91 -3.02 -24.35
N GLY A 120 -1.85 -4.31 -24.72
CA GLY A 120 -0.72 -4.89 -25.44
C GLY A 120 0.54 -5.15 -24.61
N VAL A 121 0.49 -4.99 -23.28
CA VAL A 121 1.56 -5.49 -22.40
C VAL A 121 1.49 -7.02 -22.33
N HIS A 122 2.66 -7.64 -22.22
CA HIS A 122 2.80 -9.09 -22.04
C HIS A 122 2.76 -9.45 -20.55
N PHE A 123 3.33 -8.60 -19.71
CA PHE A 123 3.37 -8.77 -18.27
C PHE A 123 2.97 -7.47 -17.56
N ILE A 124 2.23 -7.59 -16.46
CA ILE A 124 2.00 -6.51 -15.50
C ILE A 124 2.63 -6.93 -14.19
N VAL A 125 3.56 -6.14 -13.67
CA VAL A 125 4.27 -6.36 -12.42
C VAL A 125 3.66 -5.45 -11.38
N GLY A 126 3.29 -5.98 -10.21
CA GLY A 126 2.78 -5.17 -9.10
C GLY A 126 3.24 -5.71 -7.76
N ASN A 127 3.54 -4.82 -6.81
CA ASN A 127 3.85 -5.22 -5.44
C ASN A 127 2.55 -5.42 -4.66
N LEU A 128 2.23 -6.66 -4.29
CA LEU A 128 1.06 -6.95 -3.45
C LEU A 128 1.43 -6.68 -2.00
N GLU A 129 1.15 -5.49 -1.50
CA GLU A 129 1.54 -5.07 -0.15
C GLU A 129 0.63 -5.76 0.88
N GLY A 130 1.18 -6.72 1.62
CA GLY A 130 0.42 -7.62 2.49
C GLY A 130 0.14 -8.99 1.87
N ILE A 131 -0.81 -9.73 2.46
CA ILE A 131 -1.19 -11.07 1.99
C ILE A 131 -2.66 -11.14 1.59
N ILE A 132 -3.07 -12.19 0.89
CA ILE A 132 -4.49 -12.50 0.68
C ILE A 132 -5.01 -13.29 1.87
N SER A 133 -5.91 -12.67 2.64
CA SER A 133 -6.54 -13.28 3.80
C SER A 133 -7.85 -12.56 4.15
N ASP A 134 -8.84 -13.33 4.58
CA ASP A 134 -10.10 -12.80 5.13
C ASP A 134 -10.04 -12.70 6.67
N GLN A 135 -8.85 -12.83 7.26
CA GLN A 135 -8.65 -12.71 8.70
C GLN A 135 -8.80 -11.25 9.15
N GLU A 136 -9.36 -11.05 10.34
CA GLU A 136 -9.41 -9.73 10.98
C GLU A 136 -7.99 -9.18 11.21
N LEU A 137 -7.80 -7.90 10.86
CA LEU A 137 -6.54 -7.20 11.00
C LEU A 137 -6.31 -6.77 12.46
N SER A 138 -5.07 -6.88 12.93
CA SER A 138 -4.62 -6.33 14.21
C SER A 138 -3.60 -5.21 14.02
N GLY A 139 -3.98 -3.98 14.33
CA GLY A 139 -3.06 -2.85 14.32
C GLY A 139 -2.64 -2.42 12.90
N ALA A 140 -1.37 -2.63 12.55
CA ALA A 140 -0.76 -2.13 11.31
C ALA A 140 -0.59 -3.22 10.23
N GLU A 141 -1.21 -4.38 10.42
CA GLU A 141 -1.17 -5.49 9.47
C GLU A 141 -1.87 -5.13 8.15
N GLN A 142 -1.39 -5.68 7.02
CA GLN A 142 -2.00 -5.51 5.70
C GLN A 142 -2.48 -6.86 5.15
N ALA A 143 -3.77 -6.96 4.85
CA ALA A 143 -4.32 -8.06 4.09
C ALA A 143 -5.34 -7.58 3.05
N HIS A 144 -5.43 -8.36 1.97
CA HIS A 144 -6.39 -8.19 0.91
C HIS A 144 -7.43 -9.30 0.97
N PRO A 145 -8.72 -8.99 0.75
CA PRO A 145 -9.72 -10.02 0.62
C PRO A 145 -9.45 -10.85 -0.65
N ASN A 146 -9.88 -12.11 -0.67
CA ASN A 146 -9.71 -12.99 -1.84
C ASN A 146 -10.23 -12.39 -3.15
N GLU A 147 -11.22 -11.49 -3.09
CA GLU A 147 -11.76 -10.83 -4.28
C GLU A 147 -10.76 -9.91 -5.01
N ILE A 148 -9.63 -9.53 -4.39
CA ILE A 148 -8.66 -8.61 -5.00
C ILE A 148 -8.16 -9.12 -6.35
N LEU A 149 -7.96 -10.43 -6.51
CA LEU A 149 -7.49 -11.01 -7.77
C LEU A 149 -8.52 -10.83 -8.89
N ASN A 150 -9.81 -10.97 -8.57
CA ASN A 150 -10.90 -10.65 -9.50
C ASN A 150 -10.92 -9.16 -9.87
N ARG A 151 -10.53 -8.28 -8.94
CA ARG A 151 -10.45 -6.83 -9.18
C ARG A 151 -9.25 -6.43 -10.01
N LEU A 152 -8.14 -7.17 -9.95
CA LEU A 152 -6.94 -6.96 -10.77
C LEU A 152 -7.08 -7.49 -12.19
N TYR A 153 -7.93 -8.51 -12.38
CA TYR A 153 -8.15 -9.14 -13.68
C TYR A 153 -8.51 -8.18 -14.84
N PRO A 154 -9.34 -7.12 -14.66
CA PRO A 154 -9.71 -6.21 -15.74
C PRO A 154 -8.58 -5.39 -16.36
N LEU A 155 -7.37 -5.39 -15.79
CA LEU A 155 -6.18 -4.81 -16.43
C LEU A 155 -5.49 -5.76 -17.41
N LEU A 156 -5.78 -7.06 -17.34
CA LEU A 156 -5.15 -8.02 -18.22
C LEU A 156 -5.80 -8.02 -19.60
N SER A 157 -4.96 -7.91 -20.63
CA SER A 157 -5.32 -8.35 -21.98
C SER A 157 -5.34 -9.88 -22.05
N ILE A 158 -5.90 -10.45 -23.13
CA ILE A 158 -6.13 -11.90 -23.25
C ILE A 158 -4.87 -12.76 -23.05
N ASN A 159 -3.68 -12.23 -23.37
CA ASN A 159 -2.40 -12.92 -23.27
C ASN A 159 -1.48 -12.33 -22.19
N ALA A 160 -1.93 -11.33 -21.44
CA ALA A 160 -1.14 -10.70 -20.39
C ALA A 160 -1.13 -11.55 -19.12
N LYS A 161 -0.05 -11.47 -18.35
CA LYS A 161 0.07 -12.09 -17.03
C LYS A 161 0.45 -11.07 -15.96
N TRP A 162 -0.18 -11.18 -14.80
CA TRP A 162 0.26 -10.56 -13.56
C TRP A 162 1.45 -11.32 -12.97
N LEU A 163 2.47 -10.55 -12.60
CA LEU A 163 3.57 -10.97 -11.74
C LEU A 163 3.43 -10.19 -10.43
N LEU A 164 2.81 -10.83 -9.44
CA LEU A 164 2.60 -10.25 -8.12
C LEU A 164 3.85 -10.46 -7.28
N CYS A 165 4.54 -9.36 -6.97
CA CYS A 165 5.67 -9.36 -6.06
C CYS A 165 5.14 -9.48 -4.64
N VAL A 166 5.62 -10.49 -3.91
CA VAL A 166 5.23 -10.80 -2.53
C VAL A 166 6.43 -10.72 -1.57
N SER A 167 7.45 -9.95 -1.96
CA SER A 167 8.64 -9.66 -1.15
C SER A 167 8.59 -8.21 -0.69
N ASN A 168 7.78 -7.95 0.33
CA ASN A 168 7.66 -6.64 0.97
C ASN A 168 7.63 -6.81 2.50
N ASN A 169 7.51 -5.69 3.21
CA ASN A 169 7.59 -5.70 4.66
C ASN A 169 6.33 -6.26 5.33
N HIS A 170 5.19 -6.19 4.64
CA HIS A 170 3.90 -6.67 5.11
C HIS A 170 3.61 -8.14 4.74
N SER A 171 4.45 -8.77 3.91
CA SER A 171 4.21 -10.13 3.39
C SER A 171 4.08 -11.19 4.50
N ILE A 172 4.70 -10.96 5.65
CA ILE A 172 4.74 -11.92 6.77
C ILE A 172 3.99 -11.40 7.98
N ASP A 173 3.16 -10.37 7.87
CA ASP A 173 2.42 -9.81 9.00
C ASP A 173 1.71 -10.89 9.84
N PHE A 174 1.15 -11.92 9.18
CA PHE A 174 0.43 -13.03 9.78
C PHE A 174 1.26 -14.33 9.92
N GLY A 175 2.58 -14.23 9.75
CA GLY A 175 3.52 -15.35 9.81
C GLY A 175 3.59 -16.21 8.53
N ASN A 176 4.59 -17.09 8.48
CA ASN A 176 4.94 -17.87 7.28
C ASN A 176 3.79 -18.77 6.79
N ASN A 177 2.99 -19.34 7.69
CA ASN A 177 1.90 -20.24 7.30
C ASN A 177 0.83 -19.50 6.49
N LYS A 178 0.44 -18.30 6.93
CA LYS A 178 -0.55 -17.47 6.24
C LYS A 178 -0.01 -16.89 4.94
N PHE A 179 1.28 -16.58 4.89
CA PHE A 179 1.93 -16.29 3.62
C PHE A 179 1.80 -17.45 2.63
N ILE A 180 2.14 -18.69 3.03
CA ILE A 180 2.04 -19.87 2.16
C ILE A 180 0.59 -20.10 1.69
N GLU A 181 -0.39 -19.96 2.58
CA GLU A 181 -1.82 -20.01 2.22
C GLU A 181 -2.18 -18.93 1.18
N SER A 182 -1.73 -17.68 1.38
CA SER A 182 -1.95 -16.61 0.41
C SER A 182 -1.35 -16.93 -0.95
N ILE A 183 -0.15 -17.51 -1.01
CA ILE A 183 0.45 -17.89 -2.30
C ILE A 183 -0.36 -18.99 -2.97
N LYS A 184 -0.84 -19.96 -2.19
CA LYS A 184 -1.75 -21.00 -2.70
C LYS A 184 -3.02 -20.37 -3.27
N ASN A 185 -3.62 -19.40 -2.59
CA ASN A 185 -4.82 -18.72 -3.10
C ASN A 185 -4.56 -18.02 -4.44
N ILE A 186 -3.40 -17.37 -4.61
CA ILE A 186 -3.00 -16.75 -5.89
C ILE A 186 -2.86 -17.82 -7.00
N GLN A 187 -2.25 -18.96 -6.67
CA GLN A 187 -2.03 -20.06 -7.60
C GLN A 187 -3.34 -20.76 -7.98
N ASP A 188 -4.17 -21.11 -7.01
CA ASP A 188 -5.47 -21.76 -7.21
C ASP A 188 -6.41 -20.86 -8.05
N HIS A 189 -6.40 -19.54 -7.82
CA HIS A 189 -7.16 -18.58 -8.62
C HIS A 189 -6.71 -18.54 -10.09
N SER A 190 -5.47 -18.93 -10.36
CA SER A 190 -4.93 -19.00 -11.73
C SER A 190 -5.43 -20.24 -12.49
N ASP A 191 -5.86 -21.28 -11.77
CA ASP A 191 -6.27 -22.56 -12.35
C ASP A 191 -7.79 -22.68 -12.55
N ASP A 192 -8.61 -22.00 -11.74
CA ASP A 192 -10.07 -22.18 -11.69
C ASP A 192 -10.83 -21.69 -12.95
N GLN A 193 -10.23 -20.85 -13.80
CA GLN A 193 -10.97 -20.11 -14.84
C GLN A 193 -10.35 -20.10 -16.25
N ASN A 194 -9.42 -21.01 -16.58
CA ASN A 194 -8.50 -20.87 -17.75
C ASN A 194 -7.67 -19.58 -17.70
N ARG A 195 -7.53 -18.97 -16.51
CA ARG A 195 -6.85 -17.68 -16.30
C ARG A 195 -5.47 -17.91 -15.68
N LYS A 196 -4.57 -18.59 -16.39
CA LYS A 196 -3.16 -18.79 -15.99
C LYS A 196 -2.35 -17.49 -16.08
N ASN A 197 -2.87 -16.45 -15.45
CA ASN A 197 -2.49 -15.07 -15.65
C ASN A 197 -2.08 -14.41 -14.33
N PHE A 198 -1.92 -15.14 -13.23
CA PHE A 198 -1.26 -14.63 -12.03
C PHE A 198 -0.10 -15.54 -11.65
N ASN A 199 1.04 -14.94 -11.32
CA ASN A 199 2.18 -15.61 -10.73
C ASN A 199 2.65 -14.81 -9.52
N ALA A 200 2.94 -15.49 -8.42
CA ALA A 200 3.56 -14.86 -7.26
C ALA A 200 5.09 -15.04 -7.31
N ILE A 201 5.83 -13.94 -7.23
CA ILE A 201 7.30 -13.91 -7.28
C ILE A 201 7.88 -13.16 -6.07
N GLY A 202 9.14 -13.40 -5.74
CA GLY A 202 9.76 -12.85 -4.53
C GLY A 202 9.61 -13.72 -3.30
N ARG A 203 9.16 -14.96 -3.50
CA ARG A 203 9.26 -16.04 -2.52
C ARG A 203 10.64 -16.70 -2.61
N ASN A 204 11.16 -17.28 -1.53
CA ASN A 204 12.54 -17.80 -1.52
C ASN A 204 12.82 -18.91 -2.55
N ASP A 205 11.81 -19.70 -2.88
CA ASP A 205 11.85 -20.74 -3.90
C ASP A 205 11.54 -20.24 -5.31
N VAL A 206 10.90 -19.07 -5.45
CA VAL A 206 10.66 -18.37 -6.73
C VAL A 206 11.04 -16.89 -6.59
N PRO A 207 12.34 -16.57 -6.41
CA PRO A 207 12.79 -15.20 -6.16
C PRO A 207 12.74 -14.33 -7.43
N LYS A 208 12.60 -14.97 -8.59
CA LYS A 208 12.66 -14.33 -9.91
C LYS A 208 11.77 -15.04 -10.92
N ALA A 209 11.34 -14.29 -11.93
CA ALA A 209 10.65 -14.80 -13.12
C ALA A 209 11.48 -14.49 -14.37
N PHE A 210 11.59 -15.46 -15.27
CA PHE A 210 12.13 -15.26 -16.60
C PHE A 210 10.96 -14.89 -17.53
N LEU A 211 11.07 -13.74 -18.20
CA LEU A 211 10.02 -13.18 -19.06
C LEU A 211 10.24 -13.59 -20.52
N ASP A 212 11.51 -13.68 -20.91
CA ASP A 212 12.01 -14.30 -22.13
C ASP A 212 13.46 -14.81 -21.88
N ASP A 213 14.21 -15.08 -22.94
CA ASP A 213 15.59 -15.60 -22.85
C ASP A 213 16.60 -14.59 -22.28
N ASP A 214 16.31 -13.29 -22.39
CA ASP A 214 17.22 -12.19 -22.06
C ASP A 214 16.77 -11.39 -20.82
N PHE A 215 15.50 -11.45 -20.47
CA PHE A 215 14.89 -10.66 -19.40
C PHE A 215 14.45 -11.50 -18.23
N CYS A 216 15.03 -11.20 -17.08
CA CYS A 216 14.65 -11.77 -15.79
C CYS A 216 14.27 -10.66 -14.81
N LEU A 217 13.09 -10.80 -14.21
CA LEU A 217 12.61 -9.95 -13.13
C LEU A 217 12.90 -10.63 -11.79
N SER A 218 13.70 -9.99 -10.94
CA SER A 218 13.97 -10.45 -9.58
C SER A 218 13.38 -9.47 -8.58
N THR A 219 12.85 -9.98 -7.47
CA THR A 219 12.27 -9.18 -6.41
C THR A 219 12.82 -9.59 -5.07
N ALA A 220 12.92 -8.63 -4.15
CA ALA A 220 13.47 -8.84 -2.84
C ALA A 220 13.01 -7.73 -1.88
N THR A 221 13.08 -8.00 -0.58
CA THR A 221 12.92 -7.00 0.47
C THR A 221 14.15 -6.94 1.37
N ASN A 222 14.44 -5.75 1.91
CA ASN A 222 15.45 -5.54 2.94
C ASN A 222 14.92 -5.68 4.36
N TRP A 223 13.59 -5.73 4.53
CA TRP A 223 12.97 -5.70 5.85
C TRP A 223 11.56 -6.31 5.87
N SER A 224 11.06 -6.61 7.05
CA SER A 224 9.68 -6.98 7.33
C SER A 224 9.31 -6.67 8.78
N ASN A 225 8.01 -6.62 9.04
CA ASN A 225 7.47 -6.31 10.36
C ASN A 225 7.63 -7.46 11.37
N GLN A 226 7.99 -8.66 10.90
CA GLN A 226 8.23 -9.83 11.74
C GLN A 226 9.72 -10.07 11.98
N LYS A 227 10.07 -10.76 13.07
CA LYS A 227 11.48 -11.13 13.34
C LYS A 227 11.98 -12.26 12.45
N VAL A 228 11.08 -13.14 12.02
CA VAL A 228 11.39 -14.33 11.22
C VAL A 228 10.57 -14.25 9.93
N TRP A 229 11.26 -14.05 8.81
CA TRP A 229 10.68 -14.09 7.46
C TRP A 229 11.52 -15.01 6.56
N GLU A 230 11.19 -16.29 6.53
CA GLU A 230 12.00 -17.29 5.82
C GLU A 230 11.41 -17.71 4.48
N CYS A 231 10.30 -17.10 4.07
CA CYS A 231 9.63 -17.41 2.81
C CYS A 231 9.69 -16.29 1.77
N THR A 232 10.23 -15.11 2.11
CA THR A 232 10.45 -14.00 1.17
C THR A 232 11.92 -13.84 0.78
N SER A 233 12.12 -13.49 -0.49
CA SER A 233 13.42 -13.15 -1.08
C SER A 233 14.01 -11.90 -0.43
N ARG A 234 15.33 -11.91 -0.21
CA ARG A 234 16.08 -10.81 0.42
C ARG A 234 17.14 -10.29 -0.52
N PHE A 235 17.41 -8.98 -0.49
CA PHE A 235 18.59 -8.44 -1.16
C PHE A 235 19.81 -9.00 -0.43
N ARG A 236 20.73 -9.60 -1.19
CA ARG A 236 22.00 -10.12 -0.70
C ARG A 236 23.13 -9.29 -1.28
#